data_AF-A0A5B1CCR3-F1
#
_entry.id   AF-A0A5B1CCR3-F1
#
_cell.length_a   1.000
_cell.length_b   1.000
_cell.length_c   1.000
_cell.angle_alpha   90.00
_cell.angle_beta   90.00
_cell.angle_gamma   90.00
#
_symmetry.space_group_name_H-M   'P 1'
#
loop_
_entity.id
_entity.type
_entity.pdbx_description
1 polymer ?
#
loop_
_entity_poly.entity_id
_entity_poly.type
_entity_poly.pdbx_seq_one_letter_code
_entity_poly.pdbx_strand_id
1 'polypeptide(L)'
;MTLLLEFIRPHGWLPLFALLIVNCIVSYRFGGRGLSGMLVVCGVAYGMLDAAWIEAEMSRPGWDGTPDRDAIFLLGMFLRIFFLSTLLFLSFAVTLYTSSLFYVPSLPDSEQHDG
;
A
#
# COMPACT_ATOMS: atom_id res chain seq x y z
N MET A 1 14.68 -21.67 1.61
CA MET A 1 13.32 -21.86 1.03
C MET A 1 12.21 -21.26 1.89
N THR A 2 12.35 -21.20 3.21
CA THR A 2 11.36 -20.63 4.16
C THR A 2 11.02 -19.16 3.93
N LEU A 3 12.00 -18.31 3.63
CA LEU A 3 11.78 -16.86 3.46
C LEU A 3 10.99 -16.50 2.19
N LEU A 4 11.26 -17.22 1.10
CA LEU A 4 10.55 -17.04 -0.18
C LEU A 4 9.11 -17.56 -0.08
N LEU A 5 8.91 -18.69 0.61
CA LEU A 5 7.58 -19.20 0.93
C LEU A 5 6.82 -18.23 1.82
N GLU A 6 7.47 -17.65 2.83
CA GLU A 6 6.88 -16.63 3.67
C GLU A 6 6.46 -15.42 2.85
N PHE A 7 7.35 -14.90 2.01
CA PHE A 7 7.03 -13.78 1.15
C PHE A 7 5.84 -14.05 0.22
N ILE A 8 5.73 -15.26 -0.35
CA ILE A 8 4.67 -15.64 -1.30
C ILE A 8 3.36 -16.04 -0.59
N ARG A 9 3.36 -16.27 0.72
CA ARG A 9 2.17 -16.78 1.42
C ARG A 9 0.95 -15.86 1.19
N PRO A 10 -0.19 -16.42 0.75
CA PRO A 10 -1.30 -15.63 0.19
C PRO A 10 -1.99 -14.72 1.21
N HIS A 11 -1.92 -15.05 2.52
CA HIS A 11 -2.52 -14.26 3.59
C HIS A 11 -1.94 -12.83 3.65
N GLY A 12 -0.66 -12.67 3.31
CA GLY A 12 0.00 -11.37 3.26
C GLY A 12 -0.33 -10.55 2.01
N TRP A 13 -0.86 -11.13 0.93
CA TRP A 13 -1.07 -10.40 -0.34
C TRP A 13 -2.49 -9.84 -0.49
N LEU A 14 -3.50 -10.54 0.02
CA LEU A 14 -4.90 -10.06 -0.02
C LEU A 14 -5.10 -8.67 0.63
N PRO A 15 -4.65 -8.41 1.87
CA PRO A 15 -4.76 -7.08 2.47
C PRO A 15 -3.91 -6.05 1.73
N LEU A 16 -2.79 -6.47 1.13
CA LEU A 16 -1.90 -5.65 0.33
C LEU A 16 -2.64 -5.11 -0.92
N PHE A 17 -3.34 -5.98 -1.65
CA PHE A 17 -4.16 -5.58 -2.80
C PHE A 17 -5.34 -4.69 -2.39
N ALA A 18 -6.00 -4.99 -1.26
CA ALA A 18 -7.09 -4.16 -0.76
C ALA A 18 -6.62 -2.74 -0.43
N LEU A 19 -5.47 -2.60 0.26
CA LEU A 19 -4.88 -1.30 0.57
C LEU A 19 -4.45 -0.54 -0.69
N LEU A 20 -3.89 -1.23 -1.69
CA LEU A 20 -3.54 -0.63 -2.97
C LEU A 20 -4.78 -0.07 -3.69
N ILE A 21 -5.88 -0.82 -3.73
CA ILE A 21 -7.14 -0.39 -4.34
C ILE A 21 -7.70 0.85 -3.63
N VAL A 22 -7.76 0.82 -2.29
CA VAL A 22 -8.21 1.98 -1.49
C VAL A 22 -7.34 3.19 -1.76
N ASN A 23 -6.01 3.02 -1.80
CA ASN A 23 -5.09 4.10 -2.11
C ASN A 23 -5.33 4.69 -3.52
N CYS A 24 -5.56 3.85 -4.53
CA CYS A 24 -5.89 4.32 -5.89
C CYS A 24 -7.19 5.13 -5.91
N ILE A 25 -8.24 4.67 -5.22
CA ILE A 25 -9.54 5.36 -5.14
C ILE A 25 -9.38 6.73 -4.45
N VAL A 26 -8.67 6.77 -3.32
CA VAL A 26 -8.47 8.01 -2.56
C VAL A 26 -7.57 8.97 -3.34
N SER A 27 -6.49 8.48 -3.95
CA SER A 27 -5.59 9.31 -4.75
C SER A 27 -6.30 9.95 -5.95
N TYR A 28 -7.19 9.21 -6.62
CA TYR A 28 -8.04 9.73 -7.69
C TYR A 28 -8.98 10.82 -7.20
N ARG A 29 -9.62 10.62 -6.03
CA ARG A 29 -10.60 11.57 -5.47
C ARG A 29 -9.95 12.89 -5.01
N PHE A 30 -8.71 12.86 -4.54
CA PHE A 30 -8.00 13.99 -3.94
C PHE A 30 -6.88 14.58 -4.82
N GLY A 31 -6.87 14.27 -6.12
CA GLY A 31 -5.90 14.85 -7.07
C GLY A 31 -4.43 14.57 -6.69
N GLY A 32 -4.15 13.39 -6.15
CA GLY A 32 -2.79 12.96 -5.79
C GLY A 32 -2.21 13.54 -4.49
N ARG A 33 -2.93 14.41 -3.76
CA ARG A 33 -2.41 15.10 -2.56
C ARG A 33 -2.46 14.26 -1.28
N GLY A 34 -3.17 13.13 -1.27
CA GLY A 34 -3.33 12.27 -0.09
C GLY A 34 -2.19 11.28 0.18
N LEU A 35 -1.16 11.24 -0.67
CA LEU A 35 -0.36 10.02 -0.83
C LEU A 35 0.72 9.79 0.25
N SER A 36 1.29 10.84 0.85
CA SER A 36 2.30 10.68 1.92
C SER A 36 1.70 10.16 3.23
N GLY A 37 0.49 10.62 3.60
CA GLY A 37 -0.24 10.13 4.76
C GLY A 37 -0.73 8.69 4.56
N MET A 38 -1.14 8.35 3.33
CA MET A 38 -1.61 7.01 2.99
C MET A 38 -0.51 5.95 3.10
N LEU A 39 0.74 6.27 2.79
CA LEU A 39 1.86 5.31 2.90
C LEU A 39 2.05 4.80 4.33
N VAL A 40 2.08 5.70 5.31
CA VAL A 40 2.24 5.34 6.72
C VAL A 40 1.01 4.59 7.22
N VAL A 41 -0.19 5.07 6.88
CA VAL A 41 -1.45 4.42 7.29
C VAL A 41 -1.57 3.02 6.68
N CYS A 42 -1.25 2.85 5.40
CA CYS A 42 -1.26 1.54 4.72
C CYS A 42 -0.22 0.60 5.32
N GLY A 43 1.00 1.07 5.60
CA GLY A 43 2.04 0.24 6.22
C GLY A 43 1.65 -0.23 7.61
N VAL A 44 1.09 0.66 8.44
CA VAL A 44 0.61 0.32 9.80
C VAL A 44 -0.60 -0.59 9.74
N ALA A 45 -1.61 -0.26 8.92
CA ALA A 45 -2.80 -1.08 8.75
C ALA A 45 -2.44 -2.49 8.26
N TYR A 46 -1.50 -2.59 7.32
CA TYR A 46 -0.98 -3.86 6.85
C TYR A 46 -0.36 -4.68 7.98
N GLY A 47 0.59 -4.10 8.73
CA GLY A 47 1.25 -4.80 9.82
C GLY A 47 0.27 -5.26 10.92
N MET A 48 -0.73 -4.45 11.25
CA MET A 48 -1.78 -4.82 12.21
C MET A 48 -2.64 -5.99 11.71
N LEU A 49 -2.99 -6.00 10.42
CA LEU A 49 -3.85 -7.02 9.83
C LEU A 49 -3.11 -8.36 9.69
N ASP A 50 -1.83 -8.32 9.33
CA ASP A 50 -0.96 -9.51 9.25
C ASP A 50 -0.71 -10.10 10.66
N ALA A 51 -0.47 -9.23 11.66
CA ALA A 51 -0.31 -9.65 13.06
C ALA A 51 -1.59 -10.25 13.66
N ALA A 52 -2.75 -9.66 13.36
CA ALA A 52 -4.06 -10.15 13.82
C ALA A 52 -4.41 -11.50 13.19
N TRP A 53 -4.05 -11.71 11.93
CA TRP A 53 -4.28 -12.99 11.26
C TRP A 53 -3.46 -14.12 11.88
N ILE A 54 -2.17 -13.89 12.14
CA ILE A 54 -1.34 -14.89 12.83
C ILE A 54 -1.89 -15.19 14.22
N GLU A 55 -2.28 -14.17 14.97
CA GLU A 55 -2.82 -14.36 16.32
C GLU A 55 -4.11 -15.19 16.29
N ALA A 56 -4.96 -14.96 15.28
CA ALA A 56 -6.15 -15.77 15.05
C ALA A 56 -5.81 -17.24 14.72
N GLU A 57 -4.79 -17.50 13.91
CA GLU A 57 -4.35 -18.86 13.56
C GLU A 57 -3.74 -19.59 14.78
N MET A 58 -2.88 -18.91 15.55
CA MET A 58 -2.27 -19.46 16.77
C MET A 58 -3.31 -19.77 17.86
N SER A 59 -4.44 -19.07 17.87
CA SER A 59 -5.53 -19.29 18.82
C SER A 59 -6.41 -20.52 18.51
N ARG A 60 -6.20 -21.19 17.36
CA ARG A 60 -7.04 -22.31 16.94
C ARG A 60 -6.78 -23.57 17.78
N PRO A 61 -7.83 -24.31 18.17
CA PRO A 61 -7.67 -25.62 18.79
C PRO A 61 -6.95 -26.58 17.83
N GLY A 62 -5.89 -27.23 18.29
CA GLY A 62 -5.08 -28.14 17.47
C GLY A 62 -4.01 -27.46 16.61
N TRP A 63 -3.66 -26.21 16.92
CA TRP A 63 -2.52 -25.53 16.30
C TRP A 63 -1.24 -26.37 16.39
N ASP A 64 -0.57 -26.55 15.25
CA ASP A 64 0.58 -27.44 15.07
C ASP A 64 1.94 -26.78 15.37
N GLY A 65 1.93 -25.52 15.81
CA GLY A 65 3.11 -24.70 16.02
C GLY A 65 3.45 -23.79 14.85
N THR A 66 2.70 -23.83 13.74
CA THR A 66 2.88 -22.96 12.58
C THR A 66 1.56 -22.32 12.12
N PRO A 67 1.55 -21.05 11.70
CA PRO A 67 2.64 -20.07 11.68
C PRO A 67 3.03 -19.58 13.08
N ASP A 68 4.31 -19.25 13.28
CA ASP A 68 4.85 -18.63 14.50
C ASP A 68 5.31 -17.18 14.25
N ARG A 69 5.40 -16.37 15.32
CA ARG A 69 6.00 -15.02 15.26
C ARG A 69 7.51 -15.11 15.40
N ASP A 70 8.17 -15.75 14.44
CA ASP A 70 9.62 -15.82 14.41
C ASP A 70 10.25 -14.62 13.66
N ALA A 71 11.58 -14.55 13.70
CA ALA A 71 12.32 -13.50 12.99
C ALA A 71 12.13 -13.59 11.46
N ILE A 72 11.82 -14.77 10.92
CA ILE A 72 11.61 -14.98 9.48
C ILE A 72 10.27 -14.37 9.05
N PHE A 73 9.21 -14.55 9.85
CA PHE A 73 7.93 -13.89 9.66
C PHE A 73 8.08 -12.37 9.68
N LEU A 74 8.75 -11.83 10.71
CA LEU A 74 9.00 -10.39 10.80
C LEU A 74 9.76 -9.87 9.58
N LEU A 75 10.80 -10.58 9.13
CA LEU A 75 11.56 -10.19 7.95
C LEU A 75 10.69 -10.24 6.68
N GLY A 76 9.87 -11.28 6.52
CA GLY A 76 8.93 -11.42 5.41
C GLY A 76 7.90 -10.28 5.38
N MET A 77 7.32 -9.94 6.54
CA MET A 77 6.42 -8.80 6.71
C MET A 77 7.11 -7.48 6.34
N PHE A 78 8.33 -7.23 6.84
CA PHE A 78 9.10 -6.03 6.47
C PHE A 78 9.36 -5.95 4.97
N LEU A 79 9.68 -7.08 4.33
CA LEU A 79 9.93 -7.14 2.88
C LEU A 79 8.68 -6.82 2.07
N ARG A 80 7.51 -7.31 2.49
CA ARG A 80 6.21 -6.98 1.88
C ARG A 80 5.82 -5.52 2.10
N ILE A 81 6.05 -4.96 3.31
CA ILE A 81 5.82 -3.53 3.59
C ILE A 81 6.74 -2.65 2.73
N PHE A 82 8.01 -3.00 2.61
CA PHE A 82 8.97 -2.29 1.77
C PHE A 82 8.55 -2.34 0.29
N PHE A 83 8.12 -3.52 -0.18
CA PHE A 83 7.60 -3.71 -1.53
C PHE A 83 6.33 -2.87 -1.77
N LEU A 84 5.37 -2.89 -0.86
CA LEU A 84 4.15 -2.08 -0.92
C LEU A 84 4.50 -0.57 -0.95
N SER A 85 5.43 -0.13 -0.10
CA SER A 85 5.89 1.25 -0.06
C SER A 85 6.53 1.68 -1.40
N THR A 86 7.32 0.80 -2.00
CA THR A 86 7.93 1.03 -3.31
C THR A 86 6.88 1.14 -4.41
N LEU A 87 5.88 0.25 -4.44
CA LEU A 87 4.78 0.30 -5.41
C LEU A 87 3.92 1.56 -5.24
N LEU A 88 3.58 1.93 -4.01
CA LEU A 88 2.84 3.17 -3.75
C LEU A 88 3.64 4.40 -4.19
N PHE A 89 4.93 4.45 -3.87
CA PHE A 89 5.79 5.54 -4.32
C PHE A 89 5.87 5.63 -5.85
N LEU A 90 6.00 4.49 -6.54
CA LEU A 90 5.99 4.45 -8.00
C LEU A 90 4.65 4.93 -8.56
N SER A 91 3.52 4.49 -7.99
CA SER A 91 2.19 4.93 -8.39
C SER A 91 2.00 6.44 -8.23
N PHE A 92 2.56 7.02 -7.16
CA PHE A 92 2.57 8.45 -6.93
C PHE A 92 3.38 9.20 -7.96
N ALA A 93 4.62 8.75 -8.22
CA ALA A 93 5.49 9.37 -9.21
C ALA A 93 4.84 9.37 -10.60
N VAL A 94 4.19 8.26 -11.00
CA VAL A 94 3.44 8.16 -12.25
C VAL A 94 2.24 9.11 -12.26
N THR A 95 1.51 9.22 -11.16
CA THR A 95 0.36 10.13 -11.04
C THR A 95 0.79 11.60 -11.16
N LEU A 96 1.88 12.00 -10.50
CA LEU A 96 2.44 13.35 -10.63
C LEU A 96 2.92 13.63 -12.06
N TYR A 97 3.65 12.70 -12.66
CA TYR A 97 4.14 12.84 -14.03
C TYR A 97 2.99 13.02 -15.02
N THR A 98 1.97 12.15 -14.96
CA THR A 98 0.79 12.27 -15.83
C THR A 98 0.01 13.56 -15.56
N SER A 99 -0.20 13.96 -14.31
CA SER A 99 -0.86 15.23 -13.98
C SER A 99 -0.11 16.44 -14.54
N SER A 100 1.23 16.41 -14.57
CA SER A 100 2.03 17.49 -15.15
C SER A 100 1.93 17.58 -16.68
N LEU A 101 1.70 16.46 -17.36
CA LEU A 101 1.53 16.43 -18.82
C LEU A 101 0.16 16.95 -19.26
N PHE A 102 -0.87 16.76 -18.45
CA PHE A 102 -2.24 17.21 -18.74
C PHE A 102 -2.60 18.54 -18.07
N TYR A 103 -1.63 19.20 -17.41
CA TYR A 103 -1.83 20.54 -16.86
C TYR A 103 -1.93 21.55 -18.02
N VAL A 104 -3.15 21.87 -18.43
CA VAL A 104 -3.43 23.02 -19.30
C VAL A 104 -3.28 24.26 -18.42
N PRO A 105 -2.32 25.16 -18.68
CA PRO A 105 -2.27 26.44 -18.00
C PRO A 105 -3.59 27.16 -18.31
N SER A 106 -4.37 27.46 -17.28
CA SER A 106 -5.48 28.40 -17.42
C SER A 106 -4.90 29.71 -17.94
N LEU A 107 -5.40 30.18 -19.08
CA LEU A 107 -5.04 31.50 -19.62
C LEU A 107 -5.24 32.54 -18.52
N PRO A 108 -4.32 33.52 -18.40
CA PRO A 108 -4.48 34.60 -17.44
C PRO A 108 -5.82 35.32 -17.69
N ASP A 109 -6.55 35.65 -16.61
CA ASP A 109 -7.88 36.28 -16.65
C ASP A 109 -7.95 37.55 -17.53
N SER A 110 -6.80 38.16 -17.84
CA SER A 110 -6.69 39.29 -18.76
C SER A 110 -7.12 38.99 -20.20
N GLU A 111 -7.13 37.72 -20.64
CA GLU A 111 -7.55 37.35 -22.01
C GLU A 111 -9.01 36.85 -22.09
N GLN A 112 -9.73 36.71 -20.97
CA GLN A 112 -11.13 36.25 -20.99
C GLN A 112 -12.16 37.35 -21.28
N HIS A 113 -11.77 38.63 -21.17
CA HIS A 113 -12.70 39.76 -21.30
C HIS A 113 -12.69 40.48 -22.66
N ASP A 114 -11.80 40.08 -23.58
CA ASP A 114 -11.63 40.74 -24.89
C ASP A 114 -12.36 40.02 -26.05
N GLY A 115 -13.26 39.07 -25.77
CA GLY A 115 -14.03 38.29 -26.75
C GLY A 115 -15.51 38.61 -26.80
#